data_AF-A0A2K0TFL4-F1
#
_entry.id   AF-A0A2K0TFL4-F1
#
_cell.length_a   1.000
_cell.length_b   1.000
_cell.length_c   1.000
_cell.angle_alpha   90.00
_cell.angle_beta   90.00
_cell.angle_gamma   90.00
#
_symmetry.space_group_name_H-M   'P 1'
#
loop_
_entity.id
_entity.type
_entity.pdbx_description
1 polymer ?
#
loop_
_entity_poly.entity_id
_entity_poly.type
_entity_poly.pdbx_seq_one_letter_code
_entity_poly.pdbx_strand_id
1 'polypeptide(L)'
;MLVMFYDVVYARADTADDLKSGVKGMAVLFRNWMTTLLLSLITGITALLFVAGQSTRMSALFFQLSVTGPAVCLLTMITLLSNNSKSYAWYAGKCYVLAIASLLGGFAVEYYKTLVY
;
A
#
# COMPACT_ATOMS: atom_id res chain seq x y z
N MET A 1 -6.39 -3.66 2.28
CA MET A 1 -5.45 -2.70 1.65
C MET A 1 -4.16 -3.37 1.26
N LEU A 2 -3.37 -3.82 2.23
CA LEU A 2 -2.01 -4.30 2.00
C LEU A 2 -1.98 -5.59 1.18
N VAL A 3 -2.77 -6.62 1.53
CA VAL A 3 -2.82 -7.90 0.81
C VAL A 3 -3.17 -7.72 -0.68
N MET A 4 -4.19 -6.92 -1.00
CA MET A 4 -4.55 -6.60 -2.39
C MET A 4 -3.40 -5.92 -3.15
N PHE A 5 -2.66 -5.05 -2.48
CA PHE A 5 -1.52 -4.37 -3.08
C PHE A 5 -0.36 -5.33 -3.33
N TYR A 6 -0.09 -6.22 -2.38
CA TYR A 6 0.91 -7.26 -2.52
C TYR A 6 0.59 -8.20 -3.68
N ASP A 7 -0.66 -8.65 -3.78
CA ASP A 7 -1.15 -9.47 -4.90
C ASP A 7 -1.02 -8.77 -6.24
N VAL A 8 -1.43 -7.50 -6.34
CA VAL A 8 -1.37 -6.75 -7.60
C VAL A 8 0.08 -6.44 -8.01
N VAL A 9 0.96 -6.13 -7.05
CA VAL A 9 2.39 -5.89 -7.31
C VAL A 9 3.07 -7.18 -7.79
N TYR A 10 2.76 -8.33 -7.18
CA TYR A 10 3.27 -9.63 -7.61
C TYR A 10 2.68 -10.09 -8.94
N ALA A 11 1.37 -9.91 -9.16
CA ALA A 11 0.73 -10.18 -10.45
C ALA A 11 1.28 -9.30 -11.58
N ARG A 12 1.77 -8.08 -11.25
CA ARG A 12 2.46 -7.22 -12.22
C ARG A 12 3.88 -7.70 -12.55
N ALA A 13 4.54 -8.36 -11.61
CA ALA A 13 5.82 -9.00 -11.85
C ALA A 13 5.68 -10.22 -12.78
N ASP A 14 4.62 -11.01 -12.60
CA ASP A 14 4.31 -12.16 -13.47
C ASP A 14 3.86 -11.75 -14.88
N THR A 15 3.35 -10.53 -15.06
CA THR A 15 2.82 -10.12 -16.37
C THR A 15 3.88 -10.00 -17.46
N ALA A 16 5.15 -9.78 -17.11
CA ALA A 16 6.25 -9.74 -18.08
C ALA A 16 6.50 -11.13 -18.69
N ASP A 17 6.29 -12.19 -17.90
CA ASP A 17 6.39 -13.58 -18.35
C ASP A 17 5.05 -14.09 -18.91
N ASP A 18 3.90 -13.64 -18.41
CA ASP A 18 2.58 -13.97 -18.98
C ASP A 18 2.35 -13.36 -20.37
N LEU A 19 2.99 -12.23 -20.68
CA LEU A 19 2.94 -11.66 -22.04
C LEU A 19 3.64 -12.56 -23.07
N LYS A 20 4.65 -13.34 -22.64
CA LYS A 20 5.32 -14.35 -23.47
C LYS A 20 4.46 -15.60 -23.65
N SER A 21 3.62 -15.93 -22.67
CA SER A 21 2.73 -17.11 -22.72
C SER A 21 1.36 -16.84 -23.36
N GLY A 22 1.02 -15.56 -23.60
CA GLY A 22 -0.20 -15.17 -24.31
C GLY A 22 -1.47 -15.15 -23.46
N VAL A 23 -1.33 -15.20 -22.12
CA VAL A 23 -2.46 -15.23 -21.18
C VAL A 23 -3.01 -13.81 -20.98
N LYS A 24 -4.29 -13.58 -21.32
CA LYS A 24 -4.98 -12.28 -21.20
C LYS A 24 -5.52 -12.05 -19.79
N GLY A 25 -4.63 -11.92 -18.80
CA GLY A 25 -4.99 -11.54 -17.44
C GLY A 25 -5.37 -10.07 -17.29
N MET A 26 -6.00 -9.70 -16.17
CA MET A 26 -6.37 -8.31 -15.84
C MET A 26 -5.16 -7.36 -15.83
N ALA A 27 -3.97 -7.89 -15.55
CA ALA A 27 -2.69 -7.20 -15.63
C ALA A 27 -2.23 -6.88 -17.07
N VAL A 28 -2.66 -7.65 -18.08
CA VAL A 28 -2.43 -7.36 -19.50
C VAL A 28 -3.37 -6.26 -19.98
N LEU A 29 -4.63 -6.29 -19.54
CA LEU A 29 -5.66 -5.28 -19.88
C LEU A 29 -5.33 -3.89 -19.31
N PHE A 30 -4.87 -3.83 -18.05
CA PHE A 30 -4.52 -2.58 -17.39
C PHE A 30 -3.02 -2.28 -17.39
N ARG A 31 -2.21 -2.93 -18.24
CA ARG A 31 -0.74 -2.79 -18.27
C ARG A 31 -0.23 -1.33 -18.22
N ASN A 32 -0.89 -0.42 -18.94
CA ASN A 32 -0.53 1.00 -18.96
C ASN A 32 -1.18 1.83 -17.82
N TRP A 33 -2.26 1.34 -17.22
CA TRP A 33 -3.09 2.07 -16.26
C TRP A 33 -3.04 1.48 -14.85
N MET A 34 -2.33 0.37 -14.65
CA MET A 34 -2.23 -0.34 -13.38
C MET A 34 -1.69 0.57 -12.28
N THR A 35 -0.66 1.35 -12.61
CA THR A 35 -0.06 2.36 -11.73
C THR A 35 -1.11 3.39 -11.29
N THR A 36 -1.96 3.84 -12.21
CA THR A 36 -3.04 4.79 -11.96
C THR A 36 -4.14 4.16 -11.10
N LEU A 37 -4.49 2.89 -11.34
CA LEU A 37 -5.46 2.15 -10.54
C LEU A 37 -4.95 1.97 -9.11
N LEU A 38 -3.69 1.55 -8.95
CA LEU A 38 -3.02 1.44 -7.65
C LEU A 38 -2.99 2.79 -6.89
N LEU A 39 -2.67 3.89 -7.57
CA LEU A 39 -2.74 5.25 -7.02
C LEU A 39 -4.17 5.63 -6.60
N SER A 40 -5.17 5.34 -7.43
CA SER A 40 -6.58 5.59 -7.10
C SER A 40 -7.04 4.78 -5.87
N LEU A 41 -6.51 3.57 -5.71
CA LEU A 41 -6.80 2.71 -4.58
C LEU A 41 -6.14 3.24 -3.29
N ILE A 42 -4.87 3.68 -3.38
CA ILE A 42 -4.17 4.32 -2.25
C ILE A 42 -4.95 5.55 -1.80
N THR A 43 -5.30 6.43 -2.72
CA THR A 43 -6.01 7.68 -2.41
C THR A 43 -7.39 7.41 -1.83
N GLY A 44 -8.17 6.48 -2.41
CA GLY A 44 -9.47 6.09 -1.88
C GLY A 44 -9.39 5.50 -0.46
N ILE A 45 -8.44 4.58 -0.22
CA ILE A 45 -8.31 3.94 1.10
C ILE A 45 -7.76 4.92 2.14
N THR A 46 -6.78 5.75 1.79
CA THR A 46 -6.24 6.78 2.71
C THR A 46 -7.31 7.83 3.05
N ALA A 47 -8.16 8.20 2.09
CA ALA A 47 -9.31 9.08 2.35
C ALA A 47 -10.32 8.41 3.31
N LEU A 48 -10.66 7.14 3.10
CA LEU A 48 -11.54 6.40 4.01
C LEU A 48 -10.93 6.30 5.42
N LEU A 49 -9.64 6.03 5.52
CA LEU A 49 -8.93 5.93 6.79
C LEU A 49 -8.88 7.28 7.51
N PHE A 50 -8.72 8.36 6.76
CA PHE A 50 -8.76 9.73 7.27
C PHE A 50 -10.16 10.09 7.80
N VAL A 51 -11.21 9.79 7.04
CA VAL A 51 -12.60 10.01 7.47
C VAL A 51 -12.92 9.18 8.72
N ALA A 52 -12.47 7.92 8.76
CA ALA A 52 -12.62 7.07 9.93
C ALA A 52 -11.93 7.67 11.16
N GLY A 53 -10.66 8.10 11.05
CA GLY A 53 -9.92 8.75 12.14
C GLY A 53 -10.59 10.04 12.62
N GLN A 54 -11.18 10.82 11.70
CA GLN A 54 -11.93 12.02 12.07
C GLN A 54 -13.22 11.69 12.82
N SER A 55 -13.95 10.65 12.39
CA SER A 55 -15.18 10.21 13.05
C SER A 55 -14.94 9.70 14.48
N THR A 56 -13.77 9.10 14.73
CA THR A 56 -13.36 8.58 16.04
C THR A 56 -12.60 9.60 16.88
N ARG A 57 -12.42 10.84 16.41
CA ARG A 57 -11.64 11.91 17.06
C ARG A 57 -10.22 11.46 17.46
N MET A 58 -9.59 10.66 16.61
CA MET A 58 -8.26 10.12 16.88
C MET A 58 -7.19 11.22 16.88
N SER A 59 -6.11 10.99 17.64
CA SER A 59 -4.99 11.90 17.79
C SER A 59 -4.24 12.14 16.47
N ALA A 60 -3.57 13.30 16.34
CA ALA A 60 -2.72 13.62 15.18
C ALA A 60 -1.63 12.57 14.91
N LEU A 61 -1.17 11.87 15.95
CA LEU A 61 -0.20 10.77 15.85
C LEU A 61 -0.77 9.56 15.07
N PHE A 62 -2.06 9.27 15.23
CA PHE A 62 -2.73 8.23 14.45
C PHE A 62 -2.69 8.57 12.96
N PHE A 63 -2.99 9.82 12.59
CA PHE A 63 -2.94 10.24 11.19
C PHE A 63 -1.52 10.16 10.61
N GLN A 64 -0.51 10.57 11.36
CA GLN A 64 0.89 10.50 10.91
C GLN A 64 1.39 9.06 10.74
N LEU A 65 1.01 8.15 11.63
CA LEU A 65 1.48 6.76 11.58
C LEU A 65 0.62 5.89 10.65
N SER A 66 -0.70 5.91 10.82
CA SER A 66 -1.63 5.01 10.11
C SER A 66 -2.05 5.50 8.74
N VAL A 67 -1.99 6.80 8.43
CA VAL A 67 -2.37 7.31 7.09
C VAL A 67 -1.14 7.55 6.24
N THR A 68 -0.19 8.39 6.70
CA THR A 68 0.99 8.73 5.90
C THR A 68 2.01 7.60 5.81
N GLY A 69 2.20 6.79 6.86
CA GLY A 69 3.14 5.66 6.85
C GLY A 69 2.84 4.65 5.72
N PRO A 70 1.63 4.07 5.66
CA PRO A 70 1.24 3.16 4.59
C PRO A 70 1.21 3.83 3.23
N ALA A 71 0.75 5.09 3.14
CA ALA A 71 0.70 5.81 1.86
C ALA A 71 2.09 5.95 1.22
N VAL A 72 3.07 6.37 2.01
CA VAL A 72 4.47 6.51 1.55
C VAL A 72 5.05 5.16 1.18
N CYS A 73 4.85 4.12 1.99
CA CYS A 73 5.35 2.77 1.70
C CYS A 73 4.76 2.17 0.41
N LEU A 74 3.49 2.45 0.11
CA LEU A 74 2.85 1.98 -1.12
C LEU A 74 3.28 2.80 -2.34
N LEU A 75 3.48 4.11 -2.17
CA LEU A 75 4.06 4.96 -3.22
C LEU A 75 5.48 4.52 -3.57
N THR A 76 6.33 4.21 -2.58
CA THR A 76 7.68 3.70 -2.83
C THR A 76 7.66 2.34 -3.52
N MET A 77 6.71 1.45 -3.19
CA MET A 77 6.52 0.22 -3.94
C MET A 77 6.20 0.46 -5.43
N ILE A 78 5.30 1.42 -5.72
CA ILE A 78 4.95 1.76 -7.11
C ILE A 78 6.17 2.30 -7.87
N THR A 79 6.96 3.19 -7.26
CA THR A 79 8.15 3.74 -7.94
C THR A 79 9.23 2.69 -8.15
N LEU A 80 9.44 1.80 -7.17
CA LEU A 80 10.35 0.65 -7.30
C LEU A 80 9.90 -0.31 -8.41
N LEU A 81 8.59 -0.54 -8.53
CA LEU A 81 8.00 -1.37 -9.59
C LEU A 81 8.21 -0.76 -10.98
N SER A 82 8.32 0.57 -11.10
CA SER A 82 8.66 1.24 -12.36
C SER A 82 10.15 1.09 -12.73
N ASN A 83 11.03 0.85 -11.76
CA ASN A 83 12.47 0.93 -11.96
C ASN A 83 13.12 -0.42 -12.35
N ASN A 84 12.32 -1.48 -12.56
CA ASN A 84 12.73 -2.80 -13.09
C ASN A 84 14.01 -3.39 -12.46
N SER A 85 14.27 -3.08 -11.18
CA SER A 85 15.49 -3.49 -10.50
C SER A 85 15.35 -4.91 -9.97
N LYS A 86 16.36 -5.78 -10.17
CA LYS A 86 16.35 -7.19 -9.71
C LYS A 86 16.12 -7.36 -8.19
N SER A 87 16.33 -6.30 -7.40
CA SER A 87 16.14 -6.30 -5.95
C SER A 87 14.73 -5.86 -5.49
N TYR A 88 13.79 -5.68 -6.43
CA TYR A 88 12.45 -5.14 -6.14
C TYR A 88 11.67 -5.94 -5.09
N ALA A 89 11.68 -7.28 -5.17
CA ALA A 89 10.88 -8.14 -4.29
C ALA A 89 11.28 -7.99 -2.82
N TRP A 90 12.57 -7.81 -2.56
CA TRP A 90 13.08 -7.64 -1.20
C TRP A 90 12.71 -6.27 -0.61
N TYR A 91 12.83 -5.21 -1.40
CA TYR A 91 12.42 -3.86 -0.97
C TYR A 91 10.91 -3.73 -0.82
N ALA A 92 10.13 -4.36 -1.71
CA ALA A 92 8.69 -4.43 -1.62
C ALA A 92 8.28 -5.15 -0.33
N GLY A 93 8.83 -6.33 -0.03
CA GLY A 93 8.56 -7.05 1.22
C GLY A 93 8.85 -6.19 2.47
N LYS A 94 9.94 -5.43 2.48
CA LYS A 94 10.25 -4.52 3.59
C LYS A 94 9.27 -3.37 3.73
N CYS A 95 8.90 -2.71 2.63
CA CYS A 95 7.91 -1.63 2.65
C CYS A 95 6.54 -2.14 3.09
N TYR A 96 6.20 -3.39 2.73
CA TYR A 96 4.96 -4.04 3.15
C TYR A 96 4.90 -4.22 4.67
N VAL A 97 5.95 -4.82 5.24
CA VAL A 97 6.07 -5.04 6.69
C VAL A 97 6.09 -3.70 7.43
N LEU A 98 6.79 -2.70 6.89
CA LEU A 98 6.82 -1.36 7.46
C LEU A 98 5.43 -0.69 7.44
N ALA A 99 4.66 -0.86 6.37
CA ALA A 99 3.30 -0.35 6.28
C ALA A 99 2.38 -1.00 7.33
N ILE A 100 2.47 -2.33 7.51
CA ILE A 100 1.74 -3.05 8.57
C ILE A 100 2.15 -2.52 9.95
N ALA A 101 3.47 -2.42 10.20
CA ALA A 101 3.99 -1.95 11.47
C ALA A 101 3.56 -0.51 11.78
N SER A 102 3.55 0.37 10.77
CA SER A 102 3.10 1.76 10.93
C SER A 102 1.61 1.86 11.27
N LEU A 103 0.78 1.03 10.65
CA LEU A 103 -0.66 0.99 10.91
C LEU A 103 -0.96 0.42 12.30
N LEU A 104 -0.35 -0.72 12.66
CA LEU A 104 -0.48 -1.29 14.00
C LEU A 104 0.08 -0.36 15.07
N GLY A 105 1.22 0.29 14.79
CA GLY A 105 1.83 1.28 15.68
C GLY A 105 0.90 2.48 15.93
N GLY A 106 0.25 3.00 14.89
CA GLY A 106 -0.71 4.10 15.02
C GLY A 106 -1.90 3.72 15.91
N PHE A 107 -2.47 2.52 15.73
CA PHE A 107 -3.54 2.04 16.60
C PHE A 107 -3.07 1.74 18.04
N ALA A 108 -1.87 1.17 18.21
CA ALA A 108 -1.31 0.87 19.52
C ALA A 108 -1.02 2.14 20.33
N VAL A 109 -0.48 3.18 19.68
CA VAL A 109 -0.26 4.50 20.29
C VAL A 109 -1.59 5.12 20.72
N GLU A 110 -2.61 5.05 19.86
CA GLU A 110 -3.93 5.60 20.19
C GLU A 110 -4.59 4.83 21.34
N TYR A 111 -4.46 3.50 21.35
CA TYR A 111 -4.98 2.65 22.42
C TYR A 111 -4.28 2.95 23.76
N TYR A 112 -2.95 3.09 23.75
CA TYR A 112 -2.20 3.48 24.94
C TYR A 112 -2.62 4.85 25.45
N LYS A 113 -2.83 5.81 24.54
CA LYS A 113 -3.28 7.16 24.90
C LYS A 113 -4.68 7.17 25.52
N THR A 114 -5.59 6.35 25.00
CA THR A 114 -6.94 6.16 25.53
C THR A 114 -6.96 5.42 26.87
N LEU A 115 -5.94 4.61 27.18
CA LEU A 115 -5.83 3.92 28.47
C LEU A 115 -5.27 4.80 29.59
N VAL A 116 -4.43 5.78 29.23
CA VAL A 116 -3.73 6.66 30.19
C VAL A 116 -4.56 7.89 30.56
N TYR A 117 -5.56 8.26 29.74
CA TYR A 117 -6.48 9.39 29.95
C TYR A 117 -7.92 8.89 30.10
#